data_AF-A0A1B6JZA8-F1
#
_entry.id   AF-A0A1B6JZA8-F1
#
_cell.length_a   1.000
_cell.length_b   1.000
_cell.length_c   1.000
_cell.angle_alpha   90.00
_cell.angle_beta   90.00
_cell.angle_gamma   90.00
#
_symmetry.space_group_name_H-M   'P 1'
#
loop_
_entity.id
_entity.type
_entity.pdbx_description
1 polymer ?
#
loop_
_entity_poly.entity_id
_entity_poly.type
_entity_poly.pdbx_seq_one_letter_code
_entity_poly.pdbx_strand_id
1 'polypeptide(L)'
;HYHIMDGSPAPEPVEADVDTLVNCLQQQPPMDEWPYLGPDWATVDWIVTTQPDTVTHVKVRFSDNCVASNTLLVEVQPWALLVNTLGSHVYLQGRERTLCSLPHRAVISPPPLESTFQIGIELENSVELSDPIQLKRGPGFEMPHIPGLLPPSGFINTVIRGNNSVCFMNVTSSEVSYMRLIHIRSSVVVASLSQRDLSVVALAVRASQSQYILPDDVLRQPLVLRTQSSKFRCQPLTEWKVLGEGEEELIPYLVVVVGGVASCP
;
A
#
# COMPACT_ATOMS: atom_id res chain seq x y z
N HIS A 1 -31.17 -35.18 16.66
CA HIS A 1 -31.55 -35.61 18.02
C HIS A 1 -31.08 -37.05 18.23
N TYR A 2 -30.04 -37.26 19.04
CA TYR A 2 -29.66 -38.59 19.50
C TYR A 2 -30.36 -38.86 20.84
N HIS A 3 -31.11 -39.96 20.93
CA HIS A 3 -31.72 -40.41 22.17
C HIS A 3 -30.62 -41.03 23.05
N ILE A 4 -30.30 -40.39 24.18
CA ILE A 4 -29.27 -40.80 25.14
C ILE A 4 -29.70 -42.03 25.99
N MET A 5 -30.87 -42.62 25.72
CA MET A 5 -31.50 -43.62 26.60
C MET A 5 -31.42 -45.08 26.12
N ASP A 6 -30.97 -45.36 24.89
CA ASP A 6 -30.62 -46.73 24.50
C ASP A 6 -29.16 -46.96 24.86
N GLY A 7 -28.86 -47.97 25.70
CA GLY A 7 -27.52 -48.37 26.15
C GLY A 7 -26.56 -48.86 25.05
N SER A 8 -26.70 -48.31 23.84
CA SER A 8 -25.79 -48.44 22.72
C SER A 8 -24.44 -47.81 23.11
N PRO A 9 -23.31 -48.48 22.80
CA PRO A 9 -22.00 -47.89 23.03
C PRO A 9 -21.92 -46.54 22.29
N ALA A 10 -21.31 -45.55 22.94
CA ALA A 10 -21.04 -44.27 22.28
C ALA A 10 -20.32 -44.56 20.95
N PRO A 11 -20.78 -43.99 19.82
CA PRO A 11 -20.11 -44.20 18.55
C PRO A 11 -18.63 -43.82 18.72
N GLU A 12 -17.74 -44.71 18.30
CA GLU A 12 -16.30 -44.44 18.35
C GLU A 12 -16.00 -43.15 17.57
N PRO A 13 -15.14 -42.28 18.10
CA PRO A 13 -14.79 -41.06 17.41
C PRO A 13 -14.16 -41.43 16.06
N VAL A 14 -14.79 -41.00 14.98
CA VAL A 14 -14.23 -41.13 13.63
C VAL A 14 -12.92 -40.33 13.62
N GLU A 15 -11.78 -41.02 13.56
CA GLU A 15 -10.50 -40.34 13.36
C GLU A 15 -10.55 -39.62 12.01
N ALA A 16 -10.50 -38.30 12.07
CA ALA A 16 -10.47 -37.48 10.86
C ALA A 16 -9.06 -37.57 10.27
N ASP A 17 -8.96 -38.04 9.03
CA ASP A 17 -7.72 -38.07 8.29
C ASP A 17 -7.27 -36.63 7.96
N VAL A 18 -6.31 -36.14 8.72
CA VAL A 18 -5.77 -34.78 8.61
C VAL A 18 -5.19 -34.52 7.21
N ASP A 19 -4.55 -35.51 6.60
CA ASP A 19 -3.91 -35.35 5.29
C ASP A 19 -4.96 -35.18 4.19
N THR A 20 -6.04 -35.96 4.26
CA THR A 20 -7.19 -35.79 3.35
C THR A 20 -7.85 -34.43 3.53
N LEU A 21 -8.02 -33.95 4.76
CA LEU A 21 -8.57 -32.62 5.03
C LEU A 21 -7.70 -31.50 4.45
N VAL A 22 -6.38 -31.56 4.67
CA VAL A 22 -5.42 -30.57 4.15
C VAL A 22 -5.41 -30.57 2.63
N ASN A 23 -5.42 -31.75 1.99
CA ASN A 23 -5.47 -31.87 0.53
C ASN A 23 -6.75 -31.25 -0.06
N CYS A 24 -7.90 -31.48 0.56
CA CYS A 24 -9.16 -30.88 0.14
C CYS A 24 -9.13 -29.34 0.25
N LEU A 25 -8.50 -28.79 1.29
CA LEU A 25 -8.33 -27.35 1.47
C LEU A 25 -7.38 -26.73 0.45
N GLN A 26 -6.29 -27.42 0.11
CA GLN A 26 -5.31 -26.96 -0.88
C GLN A 26 -5.84 -26.97 -2.32
N GLN A 27 -6.83 -27.80 -2.62
CA GLN A 27 -7.47 -27.87 -3.95
C GLN A 27 -8.50 -26.74 -4.18
N GLN A 28 -8.82 -25.95 -3.16
CA GLN A 28 -9.68 -24.78 -3.36
C GLN A 28 -8.93 -23.73 -4.20
N PRO A 29 -9.56 -23.20 -5.26
CA PRO A 29 -8.93 -22.16 -6.07
C PRO A 29 -8.61 -20.95 -5.17
N PRO A 30 -7.41 -20.36 -5.29
CA PRO A 30 -7.09 -19.15 -4.53
C PRO A 30 -8.13 -18.09 -4.86
N MET A 31 -8.81 -17.57 -3.83
CA MET A 31 -9.92 -16.63 -4.05
C MET A 31 -9.48 -15.36 -4.77
N ASP A 32 -8.23 -14.93 -4.60
CA ASP A 32 -7.59 -13.82 -5.29
C ASP A 32 -6.07 -14.01 -5.26
N GLU A 33 -5.34 -13.49 -6.26
CA GLU A 33 -3.88 -13.59 -6.32
C GLU A 33 -3.22 -12.62 -5.31
N TRP A 34 -2.33 -13.13 -4.47
CA TRP A 34 -1.56 -12.33 -3.51
C TRP A 34 -0.73 -11.25 -4.24
N PRO A 35 -0.65 -10.00 -3.75
CA PRO A 35 -1.18 -9.47 -2.49
C PRO A 35 -2.52 -8.75 -2.66
N TYR A 36 -3.40 -9.26 -3.52
CA TYR A 36 -4.76 -8.78 -3.69
C TYR A 36 -4.89 -7.38 -4.31
N LEU A 37 -3.86 -6.96 -5.06
CA LEU A 37 -3.86 -5.69 -5.80
C LEU A 37 -4.32 -5.82 -7.26
N GLY A 38 -4.62 -7.04 -7.71
CA GLY A 38 -5.04 -7.33 -9.08
C GLY A 38 -3.88 -7.61 -10.04
N PRO A 39 -4.19 -7.90 -11.32
CA PRO A 39 -3.25 -8.46 -12.29
C PRO A 39 -2.12 -7.51 -12.67
N ASP A 40 -2.33 -6.19 -12.55
CA ASP A 40 -1.30 -5.18 -12.81
C ASP A 40 -0.07 -5.34 -11.90
N TRP A 41 -0.24 -6.01 -10.76
CA TRP A 41 0.79 -6.22 -9.76
C TRP A 41 1.36 -7.65 -9.73
N ALA A 42 0.85 -8.55 -10.57
CA ALA A 42 1.24 -9.97 -10.60
C ALA A 42 2.72 -10.19 -11.00
N THR A 43 3.35 -9.19 -11.63
CA THR A 43 4.75 -9.27 -12.08
C THR A 43 5.73 -8.52 -11.18
N VAL A 44 5.25 -8.00 -10.05
CA VAL A 44 6.09 -7.29 -9.09
C VAL A 44 6.81 -8.29 -8.18
N ASP A 45 8.13 -8.13 -8.09
CA ASP A 45 8.95 -8.86 -7.14
C ASP A 45 8.74 -8.26 -5.73
N TRP A 46 7.93 -8.93 -4.91
CA TRP A 46 7.62 -8.52 -3.54
C TRP A 46 8.78 -8.85 -2.59
N ILE A 47 9.11 -7.92 -1.71
CA ILE A 47 10.16 -8.07 -0.70
C ILE A 47 9.54 -8.62 0.58
N VAL A 48 10.12 -9.72 1.06
CA VAL A 48 9.83 -10.25 2.39
C VAL A 48 10.44 -9.31 3.43
N THR A 49 9.61 -8.83 4.35
CA THR A 49 10.04 -7.98 5.47
C THR A 49 9.55 -8.59 6.78
N THR A 50 10.22 -8.24 7.87
CA THR A 50 9.78 -8.63 9.21
C THR A 50 8.46 -7.96 9.55
N GLN A 51 7.57 -8.69 10.22
CA GLN A 51 6.39 -8.08 10.81
C GLN A 51 6.82 -7.11 11.93
N PRO A 52 6.02 -6.08 12.23
CA PRO A 52 6.31 -5.18 13.34
C PRO A 52 6.33 -5.97 14.65
N ASP A 53 7.26 -5.64 15.56
CA ASP A 53 7.35 -6.21 16.92
C ASP A 53 6.21 -5.70 17.83
N THR A 54 4.97 -5.83 17.37
CA THR A 54 3.77 -5.29 18.01
C THR A 54 2.64 -6.31 17.97
N VAL A 55 1.62 -6.08 18.80
CA VAL A 55 0.42 -6.92 18.80
C VAL A 55 -0.33 -6.74 17.48
N THR A 56 -0.28 -7.77 16.64
CA THR A 56 -1.08 -7.85 15.43
C THR A 56 -2.42 -8.49 15.76
N HIS A 57 -3.53 -7.79 15.52
CA HIS A 57 -4.84 -8.40 15.66
C HIS A 57 -5.13 -9.33 14.49
N VAL A 58 -5.56 -10.54 14.81
CA VAL A 58 -6.07 -11.51 13.84
C VAL A 58 -7.59 -11.58 13.95
N LYS A 59 -8.25 -11.73 12.81
CA LYS A 59 -9.65 -12.13 12.70
C LYS A 59 -9.70 -13.64 12.68
N VAL A 60 -10.60 -14.19 13.48
CA VAL A 60 -10.86 -15.62 13.58
C VAL A 60 -12.24 -15.87 13.01
N ARG A 61 -12.35 -16.75 12.01
CA ARG A 61 -13.61 -17.10 11.36
C ARG A 61 -13.82 -18.60 11.40
N PHE A 62 -15.05 -19.00 11.69
CA PHE A 62 -15.48 -20.38 11.48
C PHE A 62 -15.96 -20.51 10.05
N SER A 63 -15.43 -21.50 9.34
CA SER A 63 -15.79 -21.75 7.95
C SER A 63 -16.80 -22.89 7.91
N ASP A 64 -17.92 -22.67 7.21
CA ASP A 64 -18.97 -23.68 7.05
C ASP A 64 -18.56 -24.80 6.05
N ASN A 65 -17.41 -24.64 5.39
CA ASN A 65 -16.84 -25.61 4.45
C ASN A 65 -16.09 -26.75 5.17
N CYS A 66 -16.63 -27.23 6.29
CA CYS A 66 -16.04 -28.36 7.01
C CYS A 66 -16.14 -29.63 6.15
N VAL A 67 -14.98 -30.21 5.82
CA VAL A 67 -14.85 -31.41 5.01
C VAL A 67 -15.27 -32.68 5.79
N ALA A 68 -15.37 -32.59 7.13
CA ALA A 68 -15.85 -33.68 7.99
C ALA A 68 -16.77 -33.18 9.11
N SER A 69 -17.79 -33.98 9.45
CA SER A 69 -18.86 -33.65 10.41
C SER A 69 -18.43 -33.49 11.87
N ASN A 70 -17.18 -33.81 12.19
CA ASN A 70 -16.55 -33.66 13.51
C ASN A 70 -15.37 -32.68 13.52
N THR A 71 -15.22 -31.88 12.46
CA THR A 71 -14.14 -30.90 12.33
C THR A 71 -14.67 -29.49 12.42
N LEU A 72 -13.86 -28.60 13.01
CA LEU A 72 -14.10 -27.16 13.02
C LEU A 72 -13.00 -26.50 12.20
N LEU A 73 -13.36 -25.94 11.06
CA LEU A 73 -12.43 -25.18 10.25
C LEU A 73 -12.37 -23.74 10.77
N VAL A 74 -11.19 -23.37 11.28
CA VAL A 74 -10.92 -22.03 11.79
C VAL A 74 -9.93 -21.34 10.86
N GLU A 75 -10.37 -20.25 10.24
CA GLU A 75 -9.53 -19.39 9.44
C GLU A 75 -9.00 -18.25 10.32
N VAL A 76 -7.68 -18.08 10.33
CA VAL A 76 -6.99 -17.00 11.03
C VAL A 76 -6.36 -16.09 10.00
N GLN A 77 -6.75 -14.82 9.99
CA GLN A 77 -6.29 -13.83 9.01
C GLN A 77 -5.94 -12.52 9.72
N PRO A 78 -5.01 -11.72 9.19
CA PRO A 78 -4.75 -10.39 9.74
C PRO A 78 -5.99 -9.51 9.62
N TRP A 79 -6.16 -8.54 10.53
CA TRP A 79 -7.27 -7.59 10.41
C TRP A 79 -7.16 -6.69 9.16
N ALA A 80 -5.93 -6.40 8.75
CA ALA A 80 -5.57 -5.60 7.59
C ALA A 80 -4.23 -6.03 6.99
N LEU A 81 -4.03 -5.67 5.73
CA LEU A 81 -2.74 -5.72 5.03
C LEU A 81 -2.36 -4.30 4.62
N LEU A 82 -1.10 -3.94 4.86
CA LEU A 82 -0.52 -2.68 4.44
C LEU A 82 0.49 -2.96 3.33
N VAL A 83 0.25 -2.39 2.15
CA VAL A 83 1.08 -2.56 0.97
C VAL A 83 1.74 -1.24 0.60
N ASN A 84 3.05 -1.24 0.37
CA ASN A 84 3.78 -0.05 -0.05
C ASN A 84 4.32 -0.21 -1.48
N THR A 85 3.87 0.65 -2.39
CA THR A 85 4.43 0.78 -3.74
C THR A 85 4.76 2.24 -4.06
N LEU A 86 4.98 3.06 -3.02
CA LEU A 86 5.23 4.49 -3.12
C LEU A 86 6.55 4.84 -3.82
N GLY A 87 7.53 3.95 -3.75
CA GLY A 87 8.89 4.16 -4.26
C GLY A 87 9.91 4.53 -3.20
N SER A 88 9.48 4.72 -1.95
CA SER A 88 10.33 4.98 -0.78
C SER A 88 9.93 4.09 0.40
N HIS A 89 10.75 4.07 1.45
CA HIS A 89 10.41 3.46 2.73
C HIS A 89 9.31 4.27 3.40
N VAL A 90 8.31 3.57 3.94
CA VAL A 90 7.16 4.19 4.59
C VAL A 90 7.19 3.90 6.09
N TYR A 91 6.90 4.91 6.88
CA TYR A 91 6.73 4.83 8.33
C TYR A 91 5.28 5.13 8.67
N LEU A 92 4.63 4.32 9.50
CA LEU A 92 3.35 4.69 10.11
C LEU A 92 3.59 5.20 11.51
N GLN A 93 3.15 6.42 11.80
CA GLN A 93 3.27 7.03 13.12
C GLN A 93 1.90 7.23 13.75
N GLY A 94 1.76 6.93 15.05
CA GLY A 94 0.53 7.19 15.80
C GLY A 94 0.86 7.50 17.25
N ARG A 95 0.18 8.52 17.82
CA ARG A 95 0.46 9.02 19.18
C ARG A 95 1.95 9.27 19.42
N GLU A 96 2.58 9.99 18.48
CA GLU A 96 3.99 10.39 18.52
C GLU A 96 5.04 9.26 18.43
N ARG A 97 4.62 7.99 18.28
CA ARG A 97 5.54 6.86 18.11
C ARG A 97 5.37 6.18 16.75
N THR A 98 6.46 5.63 16.22
CA THR A 98 6.42 4.76 15.04
C THR A 98 5.71 3.45 15.40
N LEU A 99 4.62 3.16 14.70
CA LEU A 99 3.84 1.93 14.86
C LEU A 99 4.45 0.77 14.08
N CYS A 100 4.84 1.05 12.83
CA CYS A 100 5.50 0.11 11.94
C CYS A 100 6.19 0.86 10.81
N SER A 101 7.03 0.15 10.06
CA SER A 101 7.60 0.65 8.82
C SER A 101 7.67 -0.46 7.79
N LEU A 102 7.64 -0.10 6.52
CA LEU A 102 7.71 -1.06 5.41
C LEU A 102 8.47 -0.48 4.22
N PRO A 103 9.42 -1.23 3.63
CA PRO A 103 10.13 -0.80 2.43
C PRO A 103 9.22 -0.81 1.21
N HIS A 104 9.68 -0.19 0.12
CA HIS A 104 9.01 -0.27 -1.18
C HIS A 104 8.86 -1.73 -1.62
N ARG A 105 7.67 -2.10 -2.12
CA ARG A 105 7.27 -3.47 -2.53
C ARG A 105 7.22 -4.46 -1.38
N ALA A 106 6.92 -4.01 -0.17
CA ALA A 106 6.62 -4.89 0.94
C ALA A 106 5.13 -4.88 1.30
N VAL A 107 4.71 -5.97 1.92
CA VAL A 107 3.39 -6.17 2.50
C VAL A 107 3.57 -6.59 3.96
N ILE A 108 2.89 -5.92 4.87
CA ILE A 108 2.87 -6.30 6.30
C ILE A 108 1.44 -6.35 6.82
N SER A 109 1.24 -7.02 7.95
CA SER A 109 0.06 -6.81 8.77
C SER A 109 0.37 -5.70 9.78
N PRO A 110 -0.25 -4.52 9.69
CA PRO A 110 0.01 -3.46 10.66
C PRO A 110 -0.62 -3.78 12.02
N PRO A 111 -0.14 -3.16 13.12
CA PRO A 111 -0.89 -3.12 14.37
C PRO A 111 -2.24 -2.42 14.17
N PRO A 112 -3.21 -2.63 15.07
CA PRO A 112 -4.52 -1.96 15.01
C PRO A 112 -4.39 -0.44 14.94
N LEU A 113 -4.96 0.16 13.89
CA LEU A 113 -5.00 1.62 13.70
C LEU A 113 -6.28 2.18 14.31
N GLU A 114 -6.32 2.28 15.64
CA GLU A 114 -7.54 2.65 16.37
C GLU A 114 -7.87 4.15 16.34
N SER A 115 -6.84 4.99 16.26
CA SER A 115 -6.92 6.45 16.25
C SER A 115 -6.42 7.03 14.92
N THR A 116 -6.23 8.35 14.86
CA THR A 116 -5.47 8.98 13.80
C THR A 116 -4.03 8.45 13.77
N PHE A 117 -3.49 8.34 12.56
CA PHE A 117 -2.11 8.00 12.27
C PHE A 117 -1.60 8.90 11.14
N GLN A 118 -0.29 9.02 10.99
CA GLN A 118 0.35 9.75 9.90
C GLN A 118 1.25 8.80 9.13
N ILE A 119 1.43 9.09 7.84
CA ILE A 119 2.38 8.39 6.99
C ILE A 119 3.62 9.25 6.90
N GLY A 120 4.77 8.69 7.26
CA GLY A 120 6.07 9.30 7.15
C GLY A 120 6.89 8.72 6.00
N ILE A 121 7.70 9.56 5.38
CA ILE A 121 8.71 9.15 4.40
C ILE A 121 9.98 9.94 4.63
N GLU A 122 11.12 9.41 4.19
CA GLU A 122 12.36 10.16 4.17
C GLU A 122 12.39 11.10 2.95
N LEU A 123 12.50 12.40 3.21
CA LEU A 123 12.76 13.45 2.22
C LEU A 123 13.97 14.24 2.70
N GLU A 124 14.96 14.48 1.84
CA GLU A 124 16.09 15.39 2.14
C GLU A 124 16.83 15.08 3.46
N ASN A 125 16.90 13.79 3.82
CA ASN A 125 17.49 13.24 5.06
C ASN A 125 16.72 13.51 6.36
N SER A 126 15.45 13.93 6.28
CA SER A 126 14.52 13.97 7.41
C SER A 126 13.28 13.13 7.12
N VAL A 127 12.64 12.62 8.18
CA VAL A 127 11.35 11.95 8.05
C VAL A 127 10.25 13.02 8.14
N GLU A 128 9.56 13.22 7.03
CA GLU A 128 8.45 14.15 6.91
C GLU A 128 7.12 13.41 6.99
N LEU A 129 6.11 14.02 7.60
CA LEU A 129 4.83 13.38 7.90
C LEU A 129 3.69 13.96 7.06
N SER A 130 2.72 13.10 6.72
CA SER A 130 1.45 13.52 6.14
C SER A 130 0.56 14.22 7.15
N ASP A 131 -0.51 14.84 6.65
CA ASP A 131 -1.66 15.18 7.49
C ASP A 131 -2.23 13.92 8.19
N PRO A 132 -2.87 14.06 9.37
CA PRO A 132 -3.47 12.94 10.07
C PRO A 132 -4.54 12.21 9.25
N ILE A 133 -4.44 10.89 9.24
CA ILE A 133 -5.36 9.97 8.56
C ILE A 133 -6.10 9.14 9.61
N GLN A 134 -7.39 8.92 9.42
CA GLN A 134 -8.22 8.05 10.25
C GLN A 134 -8.93 7.01 9.40
N LEU A 135 -8.96 5.77 9.88
CA LEU A 135 -9.77 4.72 9.25
C LEU A 135 -11.25 4.87 9.62
N LYS A 136 -12.13 5.00 8.63
CA LYS A 136 -13.58 4.87 8.85
C LYS A 136 -13.91 3.40 9.18
N ARG A 137 -14.75 3.19 10.20
CA ARG A 137 -15.24 1.86 10.58
C ARG A 137 -16.66 1.64 10.04
N GLY A 138 -16.83 0.59 9.23
CA GLY A 138 -18.13 0.07 8.80
C GLY A 138 -18.91 0.93 7.78
N PRO A 139 -20.05 0.40 7.28
CA PRO A 139 -20.96 1.10 6.40
C PRO A 139 -21.83 2.08 7.21
N GLY A 140 -21.22 3.18 7.67
CA GLY A 140 -21.98 4.35 8.09
C GLY A 140 -22.43 5.15 6.86
N PHE A 141 -23.56 5.86 6.97
CA PHE A 141 -24.11 6.81 5.99
C PHE A 141 -23.04 7.48 5.11
N GLU A 142 -23.35 7.72 3.83
CA GLU A 142 -22.53 8.54 2.94
C GLU A 142 -22.31 9.91 3.61
N MET A 143 -21.12 10.08 4.17
CA MET A 143 -20.67 11.36 4.71
C MET A 143 -20.02 12.11 3.55
N PRO A 144 -20.09 13.46 3.55
CA PRO A 144 -19.25 14.25 2.66
C PRO A 144 -17.78 13.85 2.81
N HIS A 145 -16.98 14.01 1.76
CA HIS A 145 -15.55 13.73 1.80
C HIS A 145 -14.89 14.55 2.91
N ILE A 146 -14.46 13.88 3.99
CA ILE A 146 -13.71 14.50 5.09
C ILE A 146 -12.23 14.25 4.80
N PRO A 147 -11.41 15.30 4.62
CA PRO A 147 -9.97 15.14 4.44
C PRO A 147 -9.36 14.27 5.55
N GLY A 148 -8.49 13.34 5.17
CA GLY A 148 -7.86 12.40 6.11
C GLY A 148 -8.74 11.21 6.53
N LEU A 149 -10.04 11.16 6.23
CA LEU A 149 -10.86 9.99 6.55
C LEU A 149 -10.81 8.95 5.42
N LEU A 150 -10.13 7.83 5.65
CA LEU A 150 -10.02 6.73 4.69
C LEU A 150 -11.23 5.77 4.82
N PRO A 151 -12.14 5.69 3.82
CA PRO A 151 -13.29 4.77 3.83
C PRO A 151 -12.85 3.30 3.71
N PRO A 152 -13.70 2.30 4.10
CA PRO A 152 -13.37 0.88 3.94
C PRO A 152 -13.04 0.50 2.49
N SER A 153 -13.78 1.07 1.53
CA SER A 153 -13.49 1.01 0.10
C SER A 153 -13.41 2.43 -0.45
N GLY A 154 -12.30 2.79 -1.10
CA GLY A 154 -12.06 4.11 -1.67
C GLY A 154 -10.62 4.57 -1.50
N PHE A 155 -10.39 5.89 -1.55
CA PHE A 155 -9.06 6.46 -1.46
C PHE A 155 -9.06 7.86 -0.86
N ILE A 156 -7.88 8.29 -0.44
CA ILE A 156 -7.56 9.69 -0.15
C ILE A 156 -6.29 10.08 -0.92
N ASN A 157 -6.19 11.34 -1.29
CA ASN A 157 -4.94 11.94 -1.72
C ASN A 157 -4.37 12.74 -0.56
N THR A 158 -3.07 12.63 -0.35
CA THR A 158 -2.35 13.39 0.66
C THR A 158 -0.99 13.81 0.12
N VAL A 159 -0.42 14.83 0.74
CA VAL A 159 0.83 15.45 0.31
C VAL A 159 1.74 15.55 1.51
N ILE A 160 2.95 15.01 1.41
CA ILE A 160 3.99 15.19 2.42
C ILE A 160 4.91 16.28 1.89
N ARG A 161 5.09 17.35 2.67
CA ARG A 161 5.91 18.50 2.31
C ARG A 161 7.19 18.47 3.15
N GLY A 162 8.33 18.38 2.48
CA GLY A 162 9.63 18.67 3.08
C GLY A 162 10.01 20.13 2.87
N ASN A 163 11.28 20.45 3.10
CA ASN A 163 11.80 21.81 2.96
C ASN A 163 11.80 22.26 1.49
N ASN A 164 12.45 21.49 0.61
CA ASN A 164 12.58 21.81 -0.81
C ASN A 164 12.03 20.69 -1.72
N SER A 165 11.23 19.79 -1.14
CA SER A 165 10.64 18.65 -1.84
C SER A 165 9.23 18.36 -1.37
N VAL A 166 8.47 17.66 -2.22
CA VAL A 166 7.11 17.25 -1.94
C VAL A 166 6.86 15.84 -2.46
N CYS A 167 6.04 15.08 -1.77
CA CYS A 167 5.56 13.78 -2.21
C CYS A 167 4.05 13.78 -2.35
N PHE A 168 3.57 13.59 -3.58
CA PHE A 168 2.15 13.38 -3.88
C PHE A 168 1.81 11.90 -3.73
N MET A 169 0.93 11.59 -2.78
CA MET A 169 0.62 10.23 -2.39
C MET A 169 -0.89 9.95 -2.47
N ASN A 170 -1.21 8.73 -2.88
CA ASN A 170 -2.55 8.19 -2.87
C ASN A 170 -2.58 6.98 -1.92
N VAL A 171 -3.54 6.99 -0.99
CA VAL A 171 -3.76 5.90 -0.05
C VAL A 171 -5.12 5.30 -0.36
N THR A 172 -5.14 4.06 -0.84
CA THR A 172 -6.39 3.35 -1.12
C THR A 172 -6.71 2.37 -0.02
N SER A 173 -7.99 2.05 0.10
CA SER A 173 -8.52 1.03 0.99
C SER A 173 -9.51 0.19 0.21
N SER A 174 -9.48 -1.13 0.43
CA SER A 174 -10.49 -2.07 -0.05
C SER A 174 -10.67 -3.20 0.98
N GLU A 175 -11.73 -3.99 0.83
CA GLU A 175 -11.95 -5.18 1.64
C GLU A 175 -11.78 -6.42 0.77
N VAL A 176 -10.89 -7.33 1.16
CA VAL A 176 -10.62 -8.60 0.47
C VAL A 176 -10.68 -9.71 1.51
N SER A 177 -11.57 -10.69 1.31
CA SER A 177 -11.74 -11.80 2.24
C SER A 177 -11.82 -11.34 3.70
N TYR A 178 -12.62 -10.30 3.99
CA TYR A 178 -12.77 -9.69 5.32
C TYR A 178 -11.51 -9.02 5.91
N MET A 179 -10.39 -8.98 5.18
CA MET A 179 -9.21 -8.20 5.53
C MET A 179 -9.32 -6.82 4.89
N ARG A 180 -8.88 -5.77 5.61
CA ARG A 180 -8.77 -4.44 5.00
C ARG A 180 -7.43 -4.31 4.30
N LEU A 181 -7.43 -4.13 2.99
CA LEU A 181 -6.22 -3.89 2.21
C LEU A 181 -5.99 -2.38 2.10
N ILE A 182 -4.91 -1.89 2.69
CA ILE A 182 -4.47 -0.49 2.62
C ILE A 182 -3.25 -0.42 1.71
N HIS A 183 -3.33 0.33 0.63
CA HIS A 183 -2.25 0.44 -0.34
C HIS A 183 -1.76 1.88 -0.46
N ILE A 184 -0.49 2.07 -0.11
CA ILE A 184 0.21 3.35 -0.15
C ILE A 184 1.03 3.41 -1.45
N ARG A 185 0.72 4.38 -2.31
CA ARG A 185 1.34 4.52 -3.64
C ARG A 185 1.56 5.98 -4.02
N SER A 186 2.47 6.22 -4.96
CA SER A 186 2.60 7.56 -5.54
C SER A 186 1.35 7.90 -6.34
N SER A 187 0.93 9.16 -6.30
CA SER A 187 -0.15 9.68 -7.14
C SER A 187 0.24 9.72 -8.61
N VAL A 188 1.55 9.72 -8.92
CA VAL A 188 2.06 9.79 -10.28
C VAL A 188 3.07 8.67 -10.51
N VAL A 189 2.88 7.94 -11.59
CA VAL A 189 3.82 6.94 -12.07
C VAL A 189 4.23 7.28 -13.49
N VAL A 190 5.48 6.96 -13.84
CA VAL A 190 6.04 7.21 -15.17
C VAL A 190 6.53 5.92 -15.79
N ALA A 191 6.38 5.81 -17.09
CA ALA A 191 6.96 4.73 -17.89
C ALA A 191 7.60 5.34 -19.13
N SER A 192 8.74 4.78 -19.55
CA SER A 192 9.35 5.15 -20.82
C SER A 192 8.84 4.23 -21.92
N LEU A 193 8.27 4.83 -22.97
CA LEU A 193 7.95 4.17 -24.23
C LEU A 193 9.06 4.38 -25.28
N SER A 194 10.18 4.98 -24.88
CA SER A 194 11.30 5.26 -25.75
C SER A 194 12.15 4.01 -25.98
N GLN A 195 12.77 3.93 -27.15
CA GLN A 195 13.82 2.93 -27.47
C GLN A 195 15.19 3.28 -26.88
N ARG A 196 15.26 4.38 -26.13
CA ARG A 196 16.47 4.89 -25.47
C ARG A 196 16.16 5.19 -24.02
N ASP A 197 17.16 5.04 -23.18
CA ASP A 197 17.09 5.44 -21.78
C ASP A 197 16.83 6.94 -21.67
N LEU A 198 15.88 7.33 -20.81
CA LEU A 198 15.53 8.71 -20.55
C LEU A 198 15.86 9.04 -19.09
N SER A 199 16.36 10.24 -18.85
CA SER A 199 16.50 10.79 -17.51
C SER A 199 15.36 11.76 -17.27
N VAL A 200 14.64 11.64 -16.15
CA VAL A 200 13.49 12.48 -15.81
C VAL A 200 13.69 13.10 -14.44
N VAL A 201 13.37 14.38 -14.32
CA VAL A 201 13.36 15.12 -13.07
C VAL A 201 11.93 15.60 -12.82
N ALA A 202 11.42 15.33 -11.62
CA ALA A 202 10.08 15.72 -11.21
C ALA A 202 10.13 17.03 -10.43
N LEU A 203 9.36 18.03 -10.88
CA LEU A 203 9.33 19.37 -10.33
C LEU A 203 7.91 19.75 -9.89
N ALA A 204 7.78 20.33 -8.71
CA ALA A 204 6.54 20.93 -8.23
C ALA A 204 6.74 22.45 -8.16
N VAL A 205 6.23 23.16 -9.15
CA VAL A 205 6.48 24.59 -9.33
C VAL A 205 5.31 25.38 -8.72
N ARG A 206 5.61 26.35 -7.87
CA ARG A 206 4.57 27.27 -7.35
C ARG A 206 4.10 28.21 -8.44
N ALA A 207 2.83 28.58 -8.44
CA ALA A 207 2.27 29.50 -9.44
C ALA A 207 2.66 30.98 -9.24
N SER A 208 3.60 31.27 -8.33
CA SER A 208 3.85 32.64 -7.83
C SER A 208 4.64 33.52 -8.79
N GLN A 209 5.33 32.93 -9.77
CA GLN A 209 6.13 33.65 -10.76
C GLN A 209 5.87 33.12 -12.17
N SER A 210 6.03 33.99 -13.16
CA SER A 210 5.84 33.64 -14.58
C SER A 210 7.03 32.90 -15.18
N GLN A 211 8.20 32.95 -14.55
CA GLN A 211 9.43 32.33 -15.02
C GLN A 211 10.25 31.83 -13.85
N TYR A 212 10.78 30.62 -13.98
CA TYR A 212 11.70 30.01 -13.03
C TYR A 212 12.98 29.61 -13.75
N ILE A 213 14.12 29.80 -13.07
CA ILE A 213 15.39 29.25 -13.52
C ILE A 213 15.52 27.87 -12.89
N LEU A 214 15.73 26.85 -13.73
CA LEU A 214 15.96 25.49 -13.25
C LEU A 214 17.36 25.40 -12.63
N PRO A 215 17.48 25.11 -11.32
CA PRO A 215 18.80 25.01 -10.69
C PRO A 215 19.55 23.76 -11.15
N ASP A 216 20.86 23.90 -11.41
CA ASP A 216 21.71 22.80 -11.91
C ASP A 216 21.77 21.60 -10.95
N ASP A 217 21.64 21.84 -9.65
CA ASP A 217 21.62 20.81 -8.60
C ASP A 217 20.39 19.90 -8.72
N VAL A 218 19.25 20.43 -9.15
CA VAL A 218 18.02 19.66 -9.38
C VAL A 218 18.19 18.66 -10.53
N LEU A 219 19.08 18.96 -11.49
CA LEU A 219 19.41 18.06 -12.60
C LEU A 219 20.42 16.95 -12.24
N ARG A 220 21.03 16.97 -11.04
CA ARG A 220 22.11 16.03 -10.68
C ARG A 220 21.63 14.64 -10.28
N GLN A 221 20.36 14.49 -9.89
CA GLN A 221 19.80 13.20 -9.47
C GLN A 221 18.53 12.85 -10.26
N PRO A 222 18.63 12.67 -11.59
CA PRO A 222 17.47 12.32 -12.37
C PRO A 222 17.07 10.86 -12.14
N LEU A 223 15.77 10.59 -12.21
CA LEU A 223 15.24 9.25 -12.32
C LEU A 223 15.54 8.70 -13.72
N VAL A 224 16.27 7.58 -13.80
CA VAL A 224 16.60 6.95 -15.07
C VAL A 224 15.53 5.94 -15.47
N LEU A 225 14.75 6.28 -16.49
CA LEU A 225 13.78 5.38 -17.13
C LEU A 225 14.47 4.58 -18.22
N ARG A 226 14.76 3.31 -17.91
CA ARG A 226 15.40 2.36 -18.83
C ARG A 226 14.46 1.97 -19.97
N THR A 227 15.07 1.71 -21.13
CA THR A 227 14.42 1.12 -22.30
C THR A 227 13.83 -0.25 -21.94
N GLN A 228 12.60 -0.54 -22.38
CA GLN A 228 11.89 -1.75 -21.99
C GLN A 228 11.61 -2.64 -23.22
N SER A 229 11.94 -3.93 -23.10
CA SER A 229 11.89 -4.88 -24.22
C SER A 229 10.68 -5.82 -24.22
N SER A 230 9.93 -5.93 -23.12
CA SER A 230 8.83 -6.94 -23.05
C SER A 230 7.70 -6.67 -22.04
N LYS A 231 7.95 -5.98 -20.92
CA LYS A 231 6.90 -5.63 -19.94
C LYS A 231 7.01 -4.16 -19.54
N PHE A 232 5.89 -3.43 -19.65
CA PHE A 232 5.78 -2.07 -19.17
C PHE A 232 5.94 -2.03 -17.65
N ARG A 233 7.08 -1.54 -17.18
CA ARG A 233 7.35 -1.24 -15.77
C ARG A 233 7.18 0.25 -15.55
N CYS A 234 6.08 0.61 -14.92
CA CYS A 234 5.90 1.94 -14.36
C CYS A 234 6.81 2.12 -13.14
N GLN A 235 7.42 3.29 -13.00
CA GLN A 235 8.17 3.69 -11.82
C GLN A 235 7.40 4.79 -11.10
N PRO A 236 7.24 4.70 -9.77
CA PRO A 236 6.59 5.77 -9.02
C PRO A 236 7.47 7.01 -8.95
N LEU A 237 6.85 8.20 -9.06
CA LEU A 237 7.50 9.47 -8.77
C LEU A 237 7.21 9.86 -7.32
N THR A 238 8.11 9.48 -6.42
CA THR A 238 7.95 9.72 -4.99
C THR A 238 8.28 11.16 -4.61
N GLU A 239 9.47 11.64 -5.00
CA GLU A 239 9.97 12.95 -4.62
C GLU A 239 9.91 13.93 -5.80
N TRP A 240 9.35 15.10 -5.54
CA TRP A 240 9.24 16.21 -6.47
C TRP A 240 9.98 17.41 -5.90
N LYS A 241 10.96 17.96 -6.61
CA LYS A 241 11.68 19.15 -6.14
C LYS A 241 10.80 20.39 -6.29
N VAL A 242 10.69 21.16 -5.22
CA VAL A 242 9.86 22.36 -5.19
C VAL A 242 10.63 23.54 -5.77
N LEU A 243 9.99 24.27 -6.69
CA LEU A 243 10.52 25.54 -7.21
C LEU A 243 9.57 26.68 -6.88
N GLY A 244 10.14 27.78 -6.39
CA GLY A 244 9.42 28.99 -6.00
C GLY A 244 9.11 29.08 -4.51
N GLU A 245 8.75 30.29 -4.09
CA GLU A 245 8.45 30.64 -2.70
C GLU A 245 6.94 30.88 -2.49
N GLY A 246 6.50 30.80 -1.23
CA GLY A 246 5.11 31.05 -0.81
C GLY A 246 4.30 29.78 -0.54
N GLU A 247 2.99 29.96 -0.30
CA GLU A 247 2.05 28.86 -0.01
C GLU A 247 1.12 28.53 -1.20
N GLU A 248 1.40 29.10 -2.36
CA GLU A 248 0.58 28.88 -3.56
C GLU A 248 0.56 27.41 -4.01
N GLU A 249 -0.44 27.11 -4.84
CA GLU A 249 -0.64 25.80 -5.43
C GLU A 249 0.60 25.33 -6.19
N LEU A 250 0.91 24.04 -6.03
CA LEU A 250 2.03 23.38 -6.68
C LEU A 250 1.56 22.73 -7.98
N ILE A 251 2.16 23.14 -9.08
CA ILE A 251 1.90 22.61 -10.41
C ILE A 251 3.00 21.59 -10.75
N PRO A 252 2.65 20.32 -11.01
CA PRO A 252 3.63 19.29 -11.33
C PRO A 252 4.13 19.42 -12.78
N TYR A 253 5.45 19.37 -12.95
CA TYR A 253 6.14 19.33 -14.23
C TYR A 253 7.15 18.18 -14.28
N LEU A 254 7.37 17.64 -15.47
CA LEU A 254 8.43 16.68 -15.74
C LEU A 254 9.44 17.30 -16.69
N VAL A 255 10.71 17.31 -16.28
CA VAL A 255 11.83 17.71 -17.12
C VAL A 255 12.52 16.45 -17.60
N VAL A 256 12.60 16.27 -18.92
CA VAL A 256 13.30 15.16 -19.54
C VAL A 256 14.70 15.64 -19.93
N VAL A 257 15.72 14.89 -19.50
CA VAL A 257 17.12 15.14 -19.81
C VAL A 257 17.61 14.07 -20.77
N VAL A 258 18.11 14.48 -21.93
CA VAL A 258 18.70 13.59 -22.94
C VAL A 258 20.04 14.15 -23.37
N GLY A 259 21.11 13.36 -23.25
CA GLY A 259 22.45 13.79 -23.64
C GLY A 259 22.97 15.03 -22.89
N GLY A 260 22.52 15.25 -21.65
CA GLY A 260 22.86 16.42 -20.83
C GLY A 260 22.04 17.68 -21.14
N VAL A 261 21.10 17.61 -22.08
CA VAL A 261 20.20 18.72 -22.41
C VAL A 261 18.84 18.47 -21.76
N ALA A 262 18.40 19.41 -20.92
CA ALA A 262 17.08 19.39 -20.29
C ALA A 262 16.02 19.98 -21.23
N SER A 263 14.84 19.35 -21.27
CA SER A 263 13.65 19.93 -21.90
C SER A 263 13.17 21.15 -21.13
N CYS A 264 12.72 22.20 -21.83
CA CYS A 264 11.99 23.28 -21.19
C CYS A 264 10.50 22.90 -21.12
N PRO A 265 9.91 22.78 -19.93
CA PRO A 265 8.46 22.70 -19.78
C PRO A 265 7.79 24.04 -20.10
#